data_AF-A0A2Z6RA86-F1
#
_entry.id   AF-A0A2Z6RA86-F1
#
_cell.length_a   1.000
_cell.length_b   1.000
_cell.length_c   1.000
_cell.angle_alpha   90.00
_cell.angle_beta   90.00
_cell.angle_gamma   90.00
#
_symmetry.space_group_name_H-M   'P 1'
#
loop_
_entity.id
_entity.type
_entity.pdbx_description
1 polymer ?
#
loop_
_entity_poly.entity_id
_entity_poly.type
_entity_poly.pdbx_seq_one_letter_code
_entity_poly.pdbx_strand_id
1 'polypeptide(L)'
;MAFMDDTIFIDHNLYDLQDSIDLADKFYRINDILINGKKSEFLAINPDVPKEELYISIGSERTLITPSITEIRYLGCYFTANNSQKLLIKRLRSMIAEFLAPLITKRISVAHVVYLVNRVLIPRVIYVGQLSTLSEKIWEHLFNPVLRLVKQKCGLARSFRLRPYIMTALLD
;
A
#
# COMPACT_ATOMS: atom_id res chain seq x y z
N MET A 1 -13.66 -8.48 -6.71
CA MET A 1 -12.64 -9.23 -5.93
C MET A 1 -13.04 -9.21 -4.47
N ALA A 2 -12.79 -10.26 -3.70
CA ALA A 2 -13.16 -10.29 -2.28
C ALA A 2 -12.06 -10.95 -1.44
N PHE A 3 -11.81 -10.41 -0.26
CA PHE A 3 -10.95 -10.99 0.76
C PHE A 3 -11.64 -10.84 2.11
N MET A 4 -12.07 -11.96 2.70
CA MET A 4 -12.93 -11.95 3.89
C MET A 4 -14.19 -11.09 3.65
N ASP A 5 -14.38 -10.02 4.41
CA ASP A 5 -15.46 -9.04 4.27
C ASP A 5 -15.11 -7.86 3.35
N ASP A 6 -13.83 -7.63 3.05
CA ASP A 6 -13.39 -6.57 2.14
C ASP A 6 -13.67 -6.96 0.68
N THR A 7 -14.58 -6.24 0.02
CA THR A 7 -14.97 -6.48 -1.37
C THR A 7 -14.71 -5.25 -2.24
N ILE A 8 -14.15 -5.47 -3.43
CA ILE A 8 -13.99 -4.45 -4.48
C ILE A 8 -14.84 -4.80 -5.69
N PHE A 9 -15.58 -3.79 -6.16
CA PHE A 9 -16.23 -3.75 -7.47
C PHE A 9 -15.41 -2.88 -8.43
N ILE A 10 -15.25 -3.34 -9.67
CA ILE A 10 -14.50 -2.65 -10.72
C ILE A 10 -15.31 -2.77 -11.99
N ASP A 11 -15.62 -1.65 -12.61
CA ASP A 11 -16.34 -1.59 -13.89
C ASP A 11 -15.82 -0.42 -14.73
N HIS A 12 -16.15 -0.44 -16.03
CA HIS A 12 -15.66 0.55 -17.00
C HIS A 12 -16.44 1.86 -17.00
N ASN A 13 -17.67 1.85 -16.49
CA ASN A 13 -18.52 3.03 -16.39
C ASN A 13 -19.33 3.01 -15.10
N LEU A 14 -19.89 4.17 -14.75
CA LEU A 14 -20.60 4.37 -13.49
C LEU A 14 -21.90 3.57 -13.41
N TYR A 15 -22.59 3.39 -14.53
CA TYR A 15 -23.87 2.70 -14.61
C TYR A 15 -23.69 1.21 -14.30
N ASP A 16 -22.77 0.53 -15.00
CA ASP A 16 -22.48 -0.89 -14.79
C ASP A 16 -21.97 -1.15 -13.36
N LEU A 17 -21.15 -0.22 -12.83
CA LEU A 17 -20.69 -0.29 -11.45
C LEU A 17 -21.86 -0.25 -10.46
N GLN A 18 -22.82 0.66 -10.67
CA GLN A 18 -24.00 0.77 -9.82
C GLN A 18 -24.90 -0.47 -9.92
N ASP A 19 -25.08 -1.02 -11.12
CA ASP A 19 -25.84 -2.26 -11.33
C ASP A 19 -25.17 -3.45 -10.62
N SER A 20 -23.84 -3.58 -10.70
CA SER A 20 -23.04 -4.56 -9.96
C SER A 20 -23.22 -4.42 -8.44
N ILE A 21 -23.20 -3.19 -7.92
CA ILE A 21 -23.42 -2.90 -6.50
C ILE A 21 -24.85 -3.25 -6.07
N ASP A 22 -25.86 -2.86 -6.85
CA ASP A 22 -27.27 -3.12 -6.56
C ASP A 22 -27.58 -4.63 -6.57
N LEU A 23 -26.95 -5.39 -7.47
CA LEU A 23 -27.05 -6.84 -7.50
C LEU A 23 -26.42 -7.47 -6.25
N ALA A 24 -25.22 -7.00 -5.86
CA ALA A 24 -24.56 -7.48 -4.65
C ALA A 24 -25.37 -7.13 -3.39
N ASP A 25 -25.93 -5.92 -3.31
CA ASP A 25 -26.82 -5.49 -2.23
C ASP A 25 -28.02 -6.43 -2.06
N LYS A 26 -28.65 -6.85 -3.16
CA LYS A 26 -29.74 -7.84 -3.13
C LYS A 26 -29.25 -9.18 -2.59
N PHE A 27 -28.09 -9.64 -3.04
CA PHE A 27 -27.50 -10.88 -2.55
C PHE A 27 -27.19 -10.81 -1.06
N TYR A 28 -26.58 -9.73 -0.58
CA TYR A 28 -26.24 -9.56 0.84
C TYR A 28 -27.50 -9.49 1.71
N ARG A 29 -28.55 -8.79 1.27
CA ARG A 29 -29.83 -8.75 2.00
C ARG A 29 -30.48 -10.11 2.16
N ILE A 30 -30.45 -10.96 1.13
CA ILE A 30 -30.99 -12.33 1.21
C ILE A 30 -30.24 -13.16 2.26
N ASN A 31 -28.96 -12.84 2.49
CA ASN A 31 -28.11 -13.53 3.45
C ASN A 31 -28.01 -12.79 4.81
N ASP A 32 -28.88 -11.81 5.08
CA ASP A 32 -28.87 -10.99 6.30
C ASP A 32 -27.52 -10.28 6.56
N ILE A 33 -26.79 -9.94 5.50
CA ILE A 33 -25.53 -9.18 5.53
C ILE A 33 -25.83 -7.71 5.22
N LEU A 34 -25.30 -6.81 6.05
CA LEU A 34 -25.44 -5.36 5.87
C LEU A 34 -24.13 -4.75 5.40
N ILE A 35 -24.16 -4.06 4.25
CA ILE A 35 -23.00 -3.28 3.80
C ILE A 35 -22.86 -2.02 4.65
N ASN A 36 -21.65 -1.76 5.14
CA ASN A 36 -21.32 -0.55 5.85
C ASN A 36 -20.92 0.58 4.88
N GLY A 37 -21.89 1.35 4.41
CA GLY A 37 -21.65 2.46 3.48
C GLY A 37 -20.67 3.53 3.99
N LYS A 38 -20.50 3.66 5.32
CA LYS A 38 -19.51 4.61 5.90
C LYS A 38 -18.07 4.14 5.75
N LYS A 39 -17.84 2.84 5.56
CA LYS A 39 -16.51 2.25 5.33
C LYS A 39 -16.21 2.05 3.84
N SER A 40 -17.21 2.14 2.99
CA SER A 40 -17.06 1.99 1.55
C SER A 40 -16.37 3.22 0.95
N GLU A 41 -15.37 2.98 0.12
CA GLU A 41 -14.63 4.02 -0.60
C GLU A 41 -14.87 3.88 -2.10
N PHE A 42 -14.90 5.00 -2.81
CA PHE A 42 -15.04 5.03 -4.27
C PHE A 42 -13.81 5.69 -4.89
N LEU A 43 -13.30 5.09 -5.97
CA LEU A 43 -12.22 5.67 -6.77
C LEU A 43 -12.63 5.67 -8.23
N ALA A 44 -12.61 6.86 -8.85
CA ALA A 44 -12.81 7.00 -10.28
C ALA A 44 -11.50 7.37 -10.96
N ILE A 45 -11.13 6.62 -11.99
CA ILE A 45 -9.90 6.84 -12.76
C ILE A 45 -10.32 7.33 -14.15
N ASN A 46 -9.88 8.52 -14.54
CA ASN A 46 -10.24 9.17 -15.81
C ASN A 46 -11.75 9.13 -16.10
N PRO A 47 -12.60 9.69 -15.23
CA PRO A 47 -14.05 9.65 -15.43
C PRO A 47 -14.46 10.47 -16.66
N ASP A 48 -15.37 9.91 -17.46
CA ASP A 48 -16.00 10.59 -18.61
C ASP A 48 -17.24 11.42 -18.23
N VAL A 49 -17.63 11.37 -16.95
CA VAL A 49 -18.85 11.97 -16.39
C VAL A 49 -18.47 13.18 -15.52
N PRO A 50 -19.29 14.26 -15.47
CA PRO A 50 -19.07 15.39 -14.57
C PRO A 50 -18.94 14.96 -13.11
N LYS A 51 -18.18 15.71 -12.31
CA LYS A 51 -17.92 15.36 -10.90
C LYS A 51 -19.19 15.35 -10.05
N GLU A 52 -20.16 16.17 -10.42
CA GLU A 52 -21.46 16.32 -9.75
C GLU A 52 -22.33 15.07 -9.92
N GLU A 53 -22.12 14.33 -11.00
CA GLU A 53 -22.83 13.09 -11.33
C GLU A 53 -22.02 11.83 -10.92
N LEU A 54 -20.79 12.02 -10.46
CA LEU A 54 -19.87 10.93 -10.13
C LEU A 54 -20.10 10.44 -8.70
N TYR A 55 -21.18 9.70 -8.47
CA TYR A 55 -21.48 9.10 -7.17
C TYR A 55 -22.04 7.69 -7.34
N ILE A 56 -21.83 6.87 -6.32
CA ILE A 56 -22.48 5.57 -6.19
C ILE A 56 -23.36 5.56 -4.95
N SER A 57 -24.43 4.77 -4.98
CA SER A 57 -25.26 4.49 -3.80
C SER A 57 -24.99 3.08 -3.31
N ILE A 58 -24.82 2.90 -2.00
CA ILE A 58 -24.54 1.58 -1.43
C ILE A 58 -25.39 1.26 -0.19
N GLY A 59 -25.69 -0.01 -0.02
CA GLY A 59 -26.33 -0.57 1.16
C GLY A 59 -27.81 -0.26 1.27
N SER A 60 -28.42 -0.81 2.31
CA SER A 60 -29.86 -0.65 2.55
C SER A 60 -30.32 0.78 2.74
N GLU A 61 -29.45 1.63 3.29
CA GLU A 61 -29.69 3.04 3.53
C GLU A 61 -29.41 3.93 2.29
N ARG A 62 -28.98 3.33 1.15
CA ARG A 62 -28.60 4.05 -0.07
C ARG A 62 -27.63 5.19 0.22
N THR A 63 -26.57 4.89 0.99
CA THR A 63 -25.55 5.88 1.32
C THR A 63 -24.85 6.34 0.03
N LEU A 64 -24.86 7.65 -0.21
CA LEU A 64 -24.17 8.24 -1.36
C LEU A 64 -22.68 8.37 -1.07
N ILE A 65 -21.85 7.83 -1.97
CA ILE A 65 -20.40 7.86 -1.87
C ILE A 65 -19.85 8.59 -3.10
N THR A 66 -19.12 9.66 -2.83
CA THR A 66 -18.39 10.42 -3.84
C THR A 66 -16.96 9.90 -3.96
N PRO A 67 -16.28 10.16 -5.09
CA PRO A 67 -14.97 9.61 -5.37
C PRO A 67 -13.93 10.27 -4.46
N SER A 68 -13.04 9.46 -3.90
CA SER A 68 -11.92 9.95 -3.12
C SER A 68 -11.00 10.81 -3.98
N ILE A 69 -10.71 12.02 -3.50
CA ILE A 69 -9.84 12.99 -4.17
C ILE A 69 -8.36 12.57 -4.04
N THR A 70 -8.01 11.87 -2.96
CA THR A 70 -6.64 11.54 -2.61
C THR A 70 -6.29 10.11 -2.99
N GLU A 71 -6.89 9.16 -2.29
CA GLU A 71 -6.58 7.74 -2.39
C GLU A 71 -7.64 6.89 -1.67
N ILE A 72 -7.67 5.62 -2.01
CA ILE A 72 -8.42 4.58 -1.30
C ILE A 72 -7.45 3.52 -0.80
N ARG A 73 -7.82 2.79 0.24
CA ARG A 73 -7.00 1.72 0.83
C ARG A 73 -7.71 0.38 0.72
N TYR A 74 -7.04 -0.60 0.15
CA TYR A 74 -7.50 -1.99 0.14
C TYR A 74 -6.37 -2.94 0.52
N LEU A 75 -6.60 -3.77 1.53
CA LEU A 75 -5.61 -4.73 2.07
C LEU A 75 -4.24 -4.11 2.40
N GLY A 76 -4.20 -2.84 2.81
CA GLY A 76 -2.93 -2.14 3.09
C GLY A 76 -2.16 -1.67 1.84
N CYS A 77 -2.69 -1.96 0.66
CA CYS A 77 -2.33 -1.34 -0.60
C CYS A 77 -3.15 -0.06 -0.79
N TYR A 78 -2.57 0.91 -1.49
CA TYR A 78 -3.23 2.20 -1.70
C TYR A 78 -3.31 2.53 -3.17
N PHE A 79 -4.49 2.99 -3.58
CA PHE A 79 -4.83 3.27 -4.96
C PHE A 79 -5.22 4.73 -5.07
N THR A 80 -4.80 5.38 -6.14
CA THR A 80 -5.10 6.78 -6.42
C THR A 80 -5.44 6.93 -7.89
N ALA A 81 -6.27 7.90 -8.21
CA ALA A 81 -6.65 8.21 -9.58
C ALA A 81 -5.48 8.83 -10.35
N ASN A 82 -4.60 9.56 -9.65
CA ASN A 82 -3.52 10.34 -10.26
C ASN A 82 -2.18 10.13 -9.53
N ASN A 83 -1.08 10.01 -10.28
CA ASN A 83 0.30 10.10 -9.77
C ASN A 83 0.64 9.05 -8.67
N SER A 84 0.21 7.80 -8.88
CA SER A 84 0.38 6.67 -7.95
C SER A 84 1.84 6.38 -7.55
N GLN A 85 2.77 6.48 -8.50
CA GLN A 85 4.16 6.08 -8.27
C GLN A 85 4.87 7.00 -7.25
N LYS A 86 4.68 8.33 -7.32
CA LYS A 86 5.32 9.26 -6.38
C LYS A 86 4.80 9.07 -4.95
N LEU A 87 3.50 8.85 -4.80
CA LEU A 87 2.87 8.58 -3.51
C LEU A 87 3.35 7.25 -2.93
N LEU A 88 3.45 6.21 -3.76
CA LEU A 88 4.02 4.92 -3.37
C LEU A 88 5.46 5.08 -2.86
N ILE A 89 6.33 5.76 -3.61
CA ILE A 89 7.73 5.99 -3.20
C ILE A 89 7.80 6.73 -1.86
N LYS A 90 6.97 7.77 -1.66
CA LYS A 90 6.90 8.51 -0.39
C LYS A 90 6.52 7.59 0.78
N ARG A 91 5.58 6.67 0.57
CA ARG A 91 5.16 5.70 1.59
C ARG A 91 6.20 4.66 1.90
N LEU A 92 6.81 4.05 0.88
CA LEU A 92 7.91 3.11 1.08
C LEU A 92 9.03 3.76 1.89
N ARG A 93 9.34 5.04 1.60
CA ARG A 93 10.30 5.82 2.37
C ARG A 93 9.87 6.05 3.82
N SER A 94 8.61 6.39 4.08
CA SER A 94 8.08 6.54 5.46
C SER A 94 8.15 5.22 6.22
N MET A 95 7.67 4.13 5.62
CA MET A 95 7.68 2.80 6.20
C MET A 95 9.09 2.34 6.58
N ILE A 96 10.07 2.54 5.69
CA ILE A 96 11.47 2.24 5.97
C ILE A 96 11.99 3.12 7.12
N ALA A 97 11.71 4.43 7.09
CA ALA A 97 12.16 5.33 8.15
C ALA A 97 11.59 4.97 9.52
N GLU A 98 10.28 4.71 9.60
CA GLU A 98 9.58 4.29 10.82
C GLU A 98 10.12 2.96 11.36
N PHE A 99 10.40 2.00 10.47
CA PHE A 99 10.99 0.72 10.87
C PHE A 99 12.40 0.87 11.44
N LEU A 100 13.23 1.73 10.83
CA LEU A 100 14.62 1.91 11.24
C LEU A 100 14.78 2.80 12.48
N ALA A 101 13.86 3.76 12.70
CA ALA A 101 13.92 4.71 13.81
C ALA A 101 14.25 4.07 15.18
N PRO A 102 13.55 3.02 15.65
CA PRO A 102 13.87 2.37 16.92
C PRO A 102 15.19 1.58 16.88
N LEU A 103 15.65 1.12 15.72
CA LEU A 103 16.87 0.32 15.59
C LEU A 103 18.14 1.17 15.69
N ILE A 104 18.05 2.46 15.35
CA ILE A 104 19.18 3.40 15.43
C ILE A 104 19.68 3.51 16.87
N THR A 105 18.77 3.73 17.83
CA THR A 105 19.13 4.00 19.23
C THR A 105 19.32 2.74 20.08
N LYS A 106 18.67 1.62 19.70
CA LYS A 106 18.76 0.37 20.47
C LYS A 106 20.15 -0.27 20.39
N ARG A 107 20.61 -0.82 21.54
CA ARG A 107 21.81 -1.67 21.62
C ARG A 107 21.46 -3.08 21.14
N ILE A 108 21.56 -3.30 19.84
CA ILE A 108 21.29 -4.57 19.15
C ILE A 108 22.47 -4.94 18.27
N SER A 109 22.73 -6.24 18.12
CA SER A 109 23.78 -6.74 17.25
C SER A 109 23.44 -6.48 15.77
N VAL A 110 24.48 -6.41 14.94
CA VAL A 110 24.32 -6.30 13.48
C VAL A 110 23.51 -7.48 12.94
N ALA A 111 23.75 -8.69 13.42
CA ALA A 111 23.01 -9.88 13.01
C ALA A 111 21.51 -9.75 13.27
N HIS A 112 21.09 -9.21 14.43
CA HIS A 112 19.69 -8.94 14.70
C HIS A 112 19.10 -7.88 13.75
N VAL A 113 19.86 -6.83 13.42
CA VAL A 113 19.41 -5.82 12.44
C VAL A 113 19.21 -6.44 11.06
N VAL A 114 20.18 -7.22 10.58
CA VAL A 114 20.10 -7.91 9.28
C VAL A 114 18.91 -8.87 9.26
N TYR A 115 18.72 -9.66 10.33
CA TYR A 115 17.58 -10.55 10.46
C TYR A 115 16.24 -9.79 10.38
N LEU A 116 16.09 -8.72 11.15
CA LEU A 116 14.86 -7.91 11.16
C LEU A 116 14.59 -7.28 9.79
N VAL A 117 15.62 -6.78 9.12
CA VAL A 117 15.47 -6.23 7.77
C VAL A 117 15.00 -7.33 6.80
N ASN A 118 15.67 -8.48 6.80
CA ASN A 118 15.42 -9.54 5.83
C ASN A 118 14.08 -10.24 6.06
N ARG A 119 13.69 -10.47 7.32
CA ARG A 119 12.47 -11.21 7.67
C ARG A 119 11.23 -10.33 7.86
N VAL A 120 11.40 -9.03 8.09
CA VAL A 120 10.26 -8.13 8.37
C VAL A 120 10.19 -6.96 7.38
N LEU A 121 11.26 -6.18 7.25
CA LEU A 121 11.22 -4.96 6.42
C LEU A 121 11.06 -5.29 4.93
N ILE A 122 11.90 -6.18 4.39
CA ILE A 122 11.91 -6.53 2.97
C ILE A 122 10.54 -7.10 2.52
N PRO A 123 9.97 -8.12 3.19
CA PRO A 123 8.65 -8.63 2.81
C PRO A 123 7.56 -7.56 2.83
N ARG A 124 7.55 -6.70 3.85
CA ARG A 124 6.56 -5.62 3.98
C ARG A 124 6.68 -4.58 2.87
N VAL A 125 7.92 -4.21 2.52
CA VAL A 125 8.22 -3.25 1.46
C VAL A 125 7.89 -3.81 0.07
N ILE A 126 8.21 -5.09 -0.18
CA ILE A 126 7.85 -5.78 -1.43
C ILE A 126 6.33 -5.87 -1.57
N TYR A 127 5.63 -6.26 -0.51
CA TYR A 127 4.17 -6.37 -0.52
C TYR A 127 3.50 -5.06 -0.90
N VAL A 128 3.92 -3.92 -0.34
CA VAL A 128 3.35 -2.61 -0.71
C VAL A 128 3.85 -2.13 -2.08
N GLY A 129 5.09 -2.45 -2.44
CA GLY A 129 5.70 -2.06 -3.71
C GLY A 129 5.17 -2.81 -4.93
N GLN A 130 4.52 -3.98 -4.76
CA GLN A 130 4.06 -4.83 -5.86
C GLN A 130 3.04 -4.16 -6.79
N LEU A 131 2.40 -3.08 -6.35
CA LEU A 131 1.40 -2.32 -7.11
C LEU A 131 2.00 -1.50 -8.26
N SER A 132 3.32 -1.36 -8.34
CA SER A 132 3.97 -0.58 -9.40
C SER A 132 5.35 -1.12 -9.74
N THR A 133 5.73 -0.98 -11.01
CA THR A 133 7.08 -1.25 -11.46
C THR A 133 7.99 -0.07 -11.11
N LEU A 134 8.82 -0.24 -10.07
CA LEU A 134 9.86 0.71 -9.69
C LEU A 134 11.20 0.29 -10.30
N SER A 135 11.98 1.26 -10.78
CA SER A 135 13.32 0.99 -11.31
C SER A 135 14.30 0.58 -10.20
N GLU A 136 15.33 -0.18 -10.55
CA GLU A 136 16.37 -0.62 -9.61
C GLU A 136 17.01 0.56 -8.86
N LYS A 137 17.27 1.68 -9.56
CA LYS A 137 17.79 2.92 -8.96
C LYS A 137 16.90 3.44 -7.82
N ILE A 138 15.58 3.38 -7.99
CA ILE A 138 14.64 3.81 -6.94
C ILE A 138 14.73 2.87 -5.73
N TRP A 139 14.81 1.56 -5.96
CA TRP A 139 14.99 0.58 -4.88
C TRP A 139 16.30 0.79 -4.12
N GLU A 140 17.41 1.00 -4.82
CA GLU A 140 18.71 1.33 -4.20
C GLU A 140 18.60 2.60 -3.34
N HIS A 141 17.95 3.65 -3.85
CA HIS A 141 17.73 4.87 -3.09
C HIS A 141 16.87 4.67 -1.84
N LEU A 142 15.81 3.85 -1.94
CA LEU A 142 14.93 3.52 -0.81
C LEU A 142 15.67 2.75 0.29
N PHE A 143 16.58 1.84 -0.06
CA PHE A 143 17.32 1.01 0.89
C PHE A 143 18.64 1.61 1.40
N ASN A 144 19.11 2.74 0.85
CA ASN A 144 20.27 3.46 1.38
C ASN A 144 20.24 3.78 2.89
N PRO A 145 19.10 4.17 3.51
CA PRO A 145 18.99 4.32 4.96
C PRO A 145 19.28 3.02 5.72
N VAL A 146 18.85 1.88 5.19
CA VAL A 146 19.08 0.55 5.77
C VAL A 146 20.58 0.24 5.76
N LEU A 147 21.23 0.41 4.61
CA LEU A 147 22.68 0.21 4.47
C LEU A 147 23.48 1.12 5.40
N ARG A 148 23.04 2.38 5.57
CA ARG A 148 23.67 3.31 6.53
C ARG A 148 23.55 2.82 7.97
N LEU A 149 22.39 2.30 8.38
CA LEU A 149 22.22 1.73 9.71
C LEU A 149 23.16 0.54 9.93
N VAL A 150 23.25 -0.37 8.97
CA VAL A 150 24.15 -1.54 9.06
C VAL A 150 25.61 -1.09 9.24
N LYS A 151 26.09 -0.16 8.39
CA LYS A 151 27.45 0.38 8.52
C LYS A 151 27.69 1.00 9.90
N GLN A 152 26.73 1.78 10.38
CA GLN A 152 26.81 2.40 11.71
C GLN A 152 26.95 1.34 12.81
N LYS A 153 26.17 0.27 12.75
CA LYS A 153 26.22 -0.83 13.74
C LYS A 153 27.51 -1.66 13.62
N CYS A 154 28.10 -1.76 12.44
CA CYS A 154 29.40 -2.40 12.23
C CYS A 154 30.61 -1.51 12.56
N GLY A 155 30.42 -0.22 12.87
CA GLY A 155 31.52 0.73 13.03
C GLY A 155 32.25 1.08 11.71
N LEU A 156 31.63 0.84 10.56
CA LEU A 156 32.22 1.10 9.25
C LEU A 156 32.06 2.56 8.82
N ALA A 157 33.05 3.06 8.07
CA ALA A 157 32.99 4.39 7.47
C ALA A 157 31.79 4.51 6.51
N ARG A 158 31.17 5.71 6.45
CA ARG A 158 30.01 5.96 5.58
C ARG A 158 30.31 5.72 4.09
N SER A 159 31.53 5.99 3.67
CA SER A 159 32.05 5.80 2.31
C SER A 159 32.25 4.34 1.91
N PHE A 160 32.25 3.40 2.87
CA PHE A 160 32.43 1.98 2.60
C PHE A 160 31.28 1.46 1.71
N ARG A 161 31.57 0.83 0.58
CA ARG A 161 30.53 0.38 -0.36
C ARG A 161 29.94 -0.96 0.10
N LEU A 162 28.69 -0.94 0.55
CA LEU A 162 27.86 -2.13 0.71
C LEU A 162 26.81 -2.10 -0.39
N ARG A 163 26.67 -3.19 -1.16
CA ARG A 163 25.57 -3.33 -2.11
C ARG A 163 24.35 -3.93 -1.40
N PRO A 164 23.11 -3.61 -1.82
CA PRO A 164 21.89 -4.23 -1.27
C PRO A 164 21.93 -5.76 -1.32
N TYR A 165 22.50 -6.34 -2.37
CA TYR A 165 22.71 -7.78 -2.53
C TYR A 165 23.69 -8.39 -1.50
N ILE A 166 24.43 -7.59 -0.73
CA ILE A 166 25.27 -8.11 0.37
C ILE A 166 24.41 -8.40 1.60
N MET A 167 23.22 -7.80 1.73
CA MET A 167 22.27 -8.15 2.80
C MET A 167 21.64 -9.54 2.60
N THR A 168 21.64 -10.05 1.37
CA THR A 168 21.36 -11.47 1.08
C THR A 168 22.56 -12.38 1.29
N ALA A 169 23.80 -11.88 1.16
CA ALA A 169 25.03 -12.67 1.34
C ALA A 169 25.50 -12.80 2.81
N LEU A 170 24.96 -11.99 3.73
CA LEU A 170 25.19 -12.15 5.18
C LEU A 170 24.25 -13.18 5.83
N LEU A 171 23.61 -14.02 5.01
CA LEU A 171 22.68 -15.07 5.42
C LEU A 171 23.22 -16.50 5.18
N ASP A 172 24.46 -16.64 4.73
CA ASP A 172 25.18 -17.93 4.67
C ASP A 172 26.32 -17.96 5.71
#